data_AF-A0A2N2X8G5-F1
#
_entry.id   AF-A0A2N2X8G5-F1
#
_cell.length_a   1.000
_cell.length_b   1.000
_cell.length_c   1.000
_cell.angle_alpha   90.00
_cell.angle_beta   90.00
_cell.angle_gamma   90.00
#
_symmetry.space_group_name_H-M   'P 1'
#
loop_
_entity.id
_entity.type
_entity.pdbx_description
1 polymer ?
#
loop_
_entity_poly.entity_id
_entity_poly.type
_entity_poly.pdbx_seq_one_letter_code
_entity_poly.pdbx_strand_id
1 'polypeptide(L)' 'MPNDEIKKIAFEIAMQGTQGYSPDKKDYRINSIKNKTFSGYHILAYYYVSWSLAMPDEVDKLELAYKKEYEMAITMKNKI' A
#
# COMPACT_ATOMS: atom_id res chain seq x y z
N MET A 1 7.03 9.15 8.84
CA MET A 1 7.93 8.07 8.39
C MET A 1 8.81 8.65 7.30
N PRO A 2 10.15 8.50 7.36
CA PRO A 2 11.05 8.94 6.30
C PRO A 2 10.74 8.24 4.97
N ASN A 3 11.00 8.91 3.84
CA ASN A 3 10.65 8.38 2.51
C ASN A 3 11.34 7.04 2.21
N ASP A 4 12.60 6.87 2.64
CA ASP A 4 13.35 5.63 2.46
C ASP A 4 12.73 4.43 3.20
N GLU A 5 12.11 4.67 4.36
CA GLU A 5 11.42 3.64 5.12
C GLU A 5 10.10 3.24 4.44
N ILE A 6 9.36 4.22 3.89
CA ILE A 6 8.15 3.96 3.10
C ILE A 6 8.52 3.16 1.84
N LYS A 7 9.59 3.55 1.15
CA LYS A 7 10.09 2.87 -0.05
C LYS A 7 10.47 1.42 0.25
N LYS A 8 11.19 1.18 1.37
CA LYS A 8 11.54 -0.17 1.82
C LYS A 8 10.28 -1.03 2.04
N ILE A 9 9.28 -0.49 2.74
CA ILE A 9 8.01 -1.19 2.97
C ILE A 9 7.27 -1.45 1.65
N ALA A 10 7.23 -0.47 0.73
CA ALA A 10 6.60 -0.59 -0.57
C ALA A 10 7.19 -1.74 -1.41
N PHE A 11 8.52 -1.86 -1.42
CA PHE A 11 9.22 -2.97 -2.09
C PHE A 11 8.98 -4.31 -1.39
N GLU A 12 9.00 -4.33 -0.06
CA GLU A 12 8.72 -5.55 0.69
C GLU A 12 7.33 -6.11 0.36
N ILE A 13 6.32 -5.25 0.36
CA ILE A 13 4.95 -5.61 -0.02
C ILE A 13 4.90 -6.08 -1.48
N ALA A 14 5.56 -5.38 -2.41
CA ALA A 14 5.62 -5.80 -3.82
C ALA A 14 6.23 -7.21 -3.98
N MET A 15 7.35 -7.48 -3.31
CA MET A 15 8.04 -8.77 -3.37
C MET A 15 7.21 -9.92 -2.79
N GLN A 16 6.51 -9.67 -1.67
CA GLN A 16 5.60 -10.64 -1.08
C GLN A 16 4.35 -10.87 -1.95
N GLY A 17 3.86 -9.83 -2.62
CA GLY A 17 2.62 -9.81 -3.40
C GLY A 17 2.77 -10.26 -4.85
N THR A 18 3.88 -10.88 -5.25
CA THR A 18 4.12 -11.33 -6.64
C THR A 18 3.06 -12.30 -7.17
N GLN A 19 2.38 -13.03 -6.28
CA GLN A 19 1.26 -13.92 -6.60
C GLN A 19 -0.11 -13.27 -6.36
N GLY A 20 -0.14 -11.98 -6.06
CA GLY A 20 -1.33 -11.24 -5.67
C GLY A 20 -1.67 -11.34 -4.18
N TYR A 21 -2.49 -10.39 -3.73
CA TYR A 21 -3.05 -10.35 -2.38
C TYR A 21 -4.53 -10.70 -2.43
N SER A 22 -4.97 -11.61 -1.55
CA SER A 22 -6.37 -11.96 -1.38
C SER A 22 -6.99 -11.04 -0.32
N PRO A 23 -8.13 -10.38 -0.60
CA PRO A 23 -8.86 -9.59 0.38
C PRO A 23 -9.33 -10.41 1.61
N ASP A 24 -9.60 -11.71 1.42
CA ASP A 24 -10.17 -12.60 2.43
C ASP A 24 -9.15 -13.09 3.46
N LYS A 25 -7.85 -13.07 3.11
CA LYS A 25 -6.77 -13.44 4.02
C LYS A 25 -6.58 -12.37 5.10
N LYS A 26 -6.35 -12.77 6.36
CA LYS A 26 -6.40 -11.86 7.52
C LYS A 26 -5.08 -11.69 8.29
N ASP A 27 -4.03 -12.37 7.86
CA ASP A 27 -2.80 -12.58 8.63
C ASP A 27 -1.54 -12.21 7.85
N TYR A 28 -1.61 -11.26 6.91
CA TYR A 28 -0.44 -10.73 6.23
C TYR A 28 0.52 -10.05 7.21
N ARG A 29 1.82 -10.16 6.96
CA ARG A 29 2.87 -9.61 7.82
C ARG A 29 3.92 -8.91 6.98
N ILE A 30 4.32 -7.73 7.44
CA ILE A 30 5.43 -6.97 6.88
C ILE A 30 6.55 -7.06 7.92
N ASN A 31 7.67 -7.69 7.58
CA ASN A 31 8.84 -7.86 8.44
C ASN A 31 9.39 -6.52 8.94
N SER A 32 9.31 -5.47 8.12
CA SER A 32 9.68 -4.11 8.53
C SER A 32 8.73 -3.52 9.59
N ILE A 33 7.52 -4.06 9.77
CA ILE A 33 6.54 -3.63 10.78
C ILE A 33 6.24 -4.79 11.74
N LYS A 34 7.05 -4.89 12.78
CA LYS A 34 7.00 -5.98 13.75
C LYS A 34 5.68 -6.01 14.54
N ASN A 35 5.30 -7.21 14.99
CA ASN A 35 4.17 -7.46 15.90
C ASN A 35 2.81 -6.97 15.38
N LYS A 36 2.65 -6.88 14.05
CA LYS A 36 1.41 -6.48 13.41
C LYS A 36 0.99 -7.46 12.33
N THR A 37 -0.31 -7.73 12.27
CA THR A 37 -0.95 -8.45 11.17
C THR A 37 -1.86 -7.51 10.40
N PHE A 38 -1.98 -7.75 9.11
CA PHE A 38 -2.78 -6.96 8.19
C PHE A 38 -3.83 -7.88 7.53
N SER A 39 -5.05 -7.37 7.40
CA SER A 39 -6.05 -8.01 6.53
C SER A 39 -5.69 -7.81 5.05
N GLY A 40 -6.33 -8.56 4.16
CA GLY A 40 -6.16 -8.45 2.73
C GLY A 40 -6.42 -7.04 2.20
N TYR A 41 -7.53 -6.42 2.63
CA TYR A 41 -7.80 -5.02 2.32
C TYR A 41 -6.76 -4.06 2.89
N HIS A 42 -6.28 -4.31 4.13
CA HIS A 42 -5.23 -3.47 4.70
C HIS A 42 -3.93 -3.56 3.90
N ILE A 43 -3.47 -4.75 3.52
CA ILE A 43 -2.22 -4.90 2.78
C ILE A 43 -2.33 -4.32 1.37
N LEU A 44 -3.48 -4.47 0.70
CA LEU A 44 -3.75 -3.85 -0.61
C LEU A 44 -3.75 -2.32 -0.54
N ALA A 45 -4.40 -1.75 0.48
CA ALA A 45 -4.39 -0.31 0.70
C ALA A 45 -2.98 0.19 1.06
N TYR A 46 -2.26 -0.52 1.93
CA TYR A 46 -0.87 -0.18 2.27
C TYR A 46 0.04 -0.25 1.06
N TYR A 47 -0.14 -1.24 0.19
CA TYR A 47 0.61 -1.39 -1.04
C TYR A 47 0.45 -0.15 -1.91
N TYR A 48 -0.78 0.21 -2.25
CA TYR A 48 -1.06 1.36 -3.09
C TYR A 48 -0.55 2.67 -2.47
N VAL A 49 -0.91 2.94 -1.21
CA VAL A 49 -0.54 4.21 -0.54
C VAL A 49 0.98 4.33 -0.37
N SER A 50 1.68 3.26 -0.02
CA SER A 50 3.15 3.31 0.11
C SER A 50 3.83 3.58 -1.23
N TRP A 51 3.32 3.04 -2.34
CA TRP A 51 3.80 3.35 -3.69
C TRP A 51 3.46 4.77 -4.12
N SER A 52 2.23 5.25 -3.90
CA SER A 52 1.85 6.64 -4.19
C SER A 52 2.74 7.65 -3.48
N LEU A 53 3.20 7.34 -2.26
CA LEU A 53 4.06 8.22 -1.47
C LEU A 53 5.53 8.14 -1.86
N ALA A 54 6.06 6.93 -2.10
CA ALA A 54 7.48 6.74 -2.33
C ALA A 54 7.89 6.81 -3.82
N MET A 55 6.99 6.47 -4.72
CA MET A 55 7.23 6.30 -6.17
C MET A 55 5.98 6.73 -6.96
N PRO A 56 5.52 8.00 -6.85
CA PRO A 56 4.27 8.47 -7.45
C PRO A 56 4.22 8.28 -8.97
N ASP A 57 5.35 8.42 -9.67
CA ASP A 57 5.42 8.26 -11.13
C ASP A 57 5.26 6.80 -11.60
N GLU A 58 5.39 5.85 -10.67
CA GLU A 58 5.37 4.40 -10.95
C GLU A 58 4.07 3.74 -10.47
N VAL A 59 3.22 4.44 -9.69
CA VAL A 59 2.03 3.85 -9.07
C VAL A 59 1.01 3.37 -10.10
N ASP A 60 0.92 4.05 -11.25
CA ASP A 60 -0.01 3.68 -12.33
C ASP A 60 0.39 2.34 -12.98
N LYS A 61 1.66 1.91 -12.84
CA LYS A 61 2.14 0.61 -13.34
C LYS A 61 1.72 -0.57 -12.47
N LEU A 62 1.16 -0.32 -11.28
CA LEU A 62 0.62 -1.38 -10.44
C LEU A 62 -0.67 -1.98 -11.00
N GLU A 63 -1.29 -1.32 -11.99
CA GLU A 63 -2.57 -1.71 -12.60
C GLU A 63 -3.70 -1.91 -11.56
N LEU A 64 -3.56 -1.29 -10.39
CA LEU A 64 -4.58 -1.25 -9.35
C LEU A 64 -5.58 -0.13 -9.67
N ALA A 65 -6.86 -0.48 -9.78
CA ALA A 65 -7.95 0.46 -10.03
C ALA A 65 -8.32 1.29 -8.78
N TYR A 66 -7.34 1.90 -8.12
CA TYR A 66 -7.50 2.67 -6.87
C TYR A 66 -7.23 4.18 -7.01
N LYS A 67 -6.79 4.64 -8.18
CA LYS A 67 -6.39 6.04 -8.40
C LYS A 67 -7.49 7.03 -8.04
N LYS A 68 -8.71 6.80 -8.53
CA LYS A 68 -9.85 7.70 -8.30
C LYS A 68 -10.25 7.71 -6.83
N GLU A 69 -10.24 6.55 -6.19
CA GLU A 69 -10.58 6.34 -4.79
C GLU A 69 -9.55 7.02 -3.88
N TYR A 70 -8.27 6.94 -4.24
CA TYR A 70 -7.20 7.62 -3.52
C TYR A 70 -7.29 9.14 -3.66
N GLU A 71 -7.49 9.66 -4.88
CA GLU A 71 -7.69 11.10 -5.12
C GLU A 71 -8.92 11.65 -4.35
N MET A 72 -10.01 10.88 -4.33
CA MET A 72 -11.19 11.21 -3.53
C MET A 72 -10.86 11.25 -2.03
N ALA A 73 -10.13 10.26 -1.51
CA ALA A 73 -9.74 10.23 -0.11
C ALA A 73 -8.86 11.43 0.29
N ILE A 74 -7.90 11.82 -0.56
CA ILE A 74 -7.08 13.02 -0.36
C ILE A 74 -7.95 14.29 -0.36
N THR A 75 -8.90 14.38 -1.29
CA THR A 75 -9.84 15.51 -1.37
C THR A 75 -10.70 15.62 -0.11
N MET A 76 -11.18 14.49 0.41
CA MET A 76 -11.97 14.46 1.65
C MET A 76 -11.13 14.86 2.86
N LYS A 77 -9.89 14.36 2.97
CA LYS A 77 -8.98 14.73 4.05
C LYS A 77 -8.72 16.24 4.13
N ASN A 78 -8.53 16.89 2.97
CA ASN A 78 -8.23 18.33 2.93
C ASN A 78 -9.44 19.23 3.23
N LYS A 79 -10.65 18.66 3.31
CA LYS A 79 -11.90 19.38 3.64
C LYS A 79 -12.24 19.36 5.14
N ILE A 80 -11.46 18.66 5.95
CA ILE A 80 -11.65 18.47 7.40
C ILE A 80 -10.47 19.11 8.11
#